data_AF-A0A3C1A6T1-F1
#
_entry.id   AF-A0A3C1A6T1-F1
#
_cell.length_a   1.000
_cell.length_b   1.000
_cell.length_c   1.000
_cell.angle_alpha   90.00
_cell.angle_beta   90.00
_cell.angle_gamma   90.00
#
_symmetry.space_group_name_H-M   'P 1'
#
loop_
_entity.id
_entity.type
_entity.pdbx_description
1 polymer ?
#
loop_
_entity_poly.entity_id
_entity_poly.type
_entity_poly.pdbx_seq_one_letter_code
_entity_poly.pdbx_strand_id
1 'polypeptide(L)'
;MEPNAKLIEIAERIKEMREIMGFSVQDMAEKTEVTAQKYLQYETGTLDFPFTFIHKCALAFHLEINDILEGVSANLSSYNVTRKGEGHQTAKEDGISISNLAPLFKHKIAEPYYVTYDYSEEQQHLPIHLTTHKGQEFDLILEGSLKVQIGEHTVILNEGDSIYYNSSTPHGMIAIGGKKCVFCAIILAGEDKHDESELTNTILHARQSENLVINDFVKVKETEMGVLEDISFKNEDSFNFAFDVVDKIARKYPEKLAMVHLDNDMNERRFTFKDIKDASSQTANYFKSLGIGKGDKVMLVLKRNYQFWFSILALHKLGAVVIPATNQLKEHDYTYRFEAAEVKAIVCANEDYILDQVDLAAKNAPNLKIKIATDTDRKGWHNFNREYSLFSRKFVREEGAPCGNDDMLMFFTSGTTGYPKIAVHSYKYPLGHFVTAKYWHCAERNGLHFTISDTGWGKALWGKLYGQWMCEGGVFVYDFDRFHADKILPLFAKYNITTFCAPPTMYRMLIKEDLSKYDLSSIK
;
A
#
# COMPACT_ATOMS: atom_id res chain seq x y z
N MET A 1 47.43 -46.53 -23.18
CA MET A 1 46.68 -45.35 -23.65
C MET A 1 45.50 -45.87 -24.44
N GLU A 2 44.30 -45.84 -23.87
CA GLU A 2 43.09 -45.74 -24.67
C GLU A 2 42.45 -44.39 -24.35
N PRO A 3 42.53 -43.39 -25.25
CA PRO A 3 41.95 -42.07 -25.02
C PRO A 3 40.42 -42.01 -25.14
N ASN A 4 39.72 -43.12 -25.43
CA ASN A 4 38.37 -43.06 -26.00
C ASN A 4 37.21 -43.42 -25.05
N ALA A 5 37.46 -43.98 -23.86
CA ALA A 5 36.39 -44.42 -22.96
C ALA A 5 35.55 -43.25 -22.42
N LYS A 6 36.21 -42.15 -22.01
CA LYS A 6 35.53 -40.97 -21.44
C LYS A 6 34.71 -40.19 -22.47
N LEU A 7 35.15 -40.18 -23.73
CA LEU A 7 34.42 -39.55 -24.84
C LEU A 7 33.14 -40.33 -25.17
N ILE A 8 33.22 -41.66 -25.18
CA ILE A 8 32.07 -42.54 -25.40
C ILE A 8 31.04 -42.38 -24.28
N GLU A 9 31.47 -42.33 -23.01
CA GLU A 9 30.56 -42.09 -21.87
C GLU A 9 29.81 -40.76 -21.97
N ILE A 10 30.49 -39.68 -22.39
CA ILE A 10 29.85 -38.37 -22.60
C ILE A 10 28.86 -38.44 -23.78
N ALA A 11 29.23 -39.14 -24.86
CA ALA A 11 28.37 -39.34 -26.03
C ALA A 11 27.09 -40.11 -25.67
N GLU A 12 27.21 -41.18 -24.89
CA GLU A 12 26.08 -41.98 -24.40
C GLU A 12 25.15 -41.14 -23.52
N ARG A 13 25.67 -40.30 -22.63
CA ARG A 13 24.85 -39.39 -21.81
C ARG A 13 24.07 -38.39 -22.67
N ILE A 14 24.71 -37.81 -23.69
CA ILE A 14 24.04 -36.88 -24.61
C ILE A 14 22.92 -37.61 -25.37
N LYS A 15 23.17 -38.84 -25.81
CA LYS A 15 22.17 -39.69 -26.48
C LYS A 15 20.98 -40.01 -25.58
N GLU A 16 21.25 -40.48 -24.36
CA GLU A 16 20.22 -40.82 -23.39
C GLU A 16 19.36 -39.61 -23.04
N MET A 17 19.97 -38.45 -22.80
CA MET A 17 19.23 -37.21 -22.52
C MET A 17 18.37 -36.77 -23.71
N ARG A 18 18.89 -36.89 -24.93
CA ARG A 18 18.11 -36.62 -26.15
C ARG A 18 16.88 -37.51 -26.23
N GLU A 19 17.03 -38.81 -25.97
CA GLU A 19 15.93 -39.78 -25.99
C GLU A 19 14.91 -39.54 -24.87
N ILE A 20 15.38 -39.23 -23.65
CA ILE A 20 14.52 -38.89 -22.50
C ILE A 20 13.66 -37.65 -22.79
N MET A 21 14.25 -36.64 -23.43
CA MET A 21 13.55 -35.40 -23.77
C MET A 21 12.74 -35.48 -25.06
N GLY A 22 12.76 -36.62 -25.74
CA GLY A 22 11.98 -36.86 -26.95
C GLY A 22 12.46 -36.07 -28.17
N PHE A 23 13.72 -35.60 -28.18
CA PHE A 23 14.27 -34.87 -29.31
C PHE A 23 14.76 -35.83 -30.41
N SER A 24 14.47 -35.48 -31.66
CA SER A 24 15.09 -36.16 -32.80
C SER A 24 16.54 -35.69 -32.99
N VAL A 25 17.32 -36.46 -33.75
CA VAL A 25 18.68 -36.06 -34.16
C VAL A 25 18.67 -34.72 -34.91
N GLN A 26 17.62 -34.47 -35.71
CA GLN A 26 17.46 -33.21 -36.45
C GLN A 26 17.22 -32.03 -35.50
N ASP A 27 16.36 -32.20 -34.49
CA ASP A 27 16.09 -31.14 -33.50
C ASP A 27 17.35 -30.74 -32.74
N MET A 28 18.16 -31.73 -32.35
CA MET A 28 19.41 -31.44 -31.65
C MET A 28 20.48 -30.86 -32.55
N ALA A 29 20.54 -31.27 -33.82
CA ALA A 29 21.44 -30.66 -34.79
C ALA A 29 21.15 -29.17 -34.97
N GLU A 30 19.87 -28.78 -35.06
CA GLU A 30 19.45 -27.39 -35.12
C GLU A 30 19.76 -26.63 -33.83
N LYS A 31 19.43 -27.19 -32.66
CA LYS A 31 19.70 -26.57 -31.34
C LYS A 31 21.19 -26.41 -31.04
N THR A 32 22.03 -27.29 -31.56
CA THR A 32 23.49 -27.22 -31.40
C THR A 32 24.19 -26.49 -32.54
N GLU A 33 23.44 -26.07 -33.57
CA GLU A 33 23.91 -25.39 -34.79
C GLU A 33 24.99 -26.18 -35.55
N VAL A 34 24.82 -27.50 -35.65
CA VAL A 34 25.66 -28.38 -36.46
C VAL A 34 24.80 -29.17 -37.45
N THR A 35 25.40 -29.78 -38.47
CA THR A 35 24.64 -30.65 -39.39
C THR A 35 24.25 -31.95 -38.69
N ALA A 36 23.10 -32.53 -39.05
CA ALA A 36 22.62 -33.80 -38.45
C ALA A 36 23.64 -34.94 -38.54
N GLN A 37 24.38 -34.99 -39.65
CA GLN A 37 25.47 -35.96 -39.82
C GLN A 37 26.60 -35.74 -38.82
N LYS A 38 26.95 -34.48 -38.54
CA LYS A 38 28.01 -34.13 -37.59
C LYS A 38 27.57 -34.29 -36.13
N TYR A 39 26.29 -34.00 -35.84
CA TYR A 39 25.68 -34.30 -34.55
C TYR A 39 25.76 -35.79 -34.22
N LEU A 40 25.39 -36.65 -35.19
CA LEU A 40 25.45 -38.10 -35.00
C LEU A 40 26.88 -38.58 -34.72
N GLN A 41 27.89 -37.99 -35.35
CA GLN A 41 29.30 -38.31 -35.08
C GLN A 41 29.76 -37.93 -33.67
N TYR A 42 29.21 -36.85 -33.10
CA TYR A 42 29.40 -36.50 -31.70
C TYR A 42 28.67 -37.48 -30.78
N GLU A 43 27.42 -37.82 -31.08
CA GLU A 43 26.60 -38.74 -30.28
C GLU A 43 27.14 -40.19 -30.30
N THR A 44 27.89 -40.59 -31.33
CA THR A 44 28.60 -41.87 -31.36
C THR A 44 29.99 -41.83 -30.72
N GLY A 45 30.41 -40.68 -30.17
CA GLY A 45 31.72 -40.51 -29.53
C GLY A 45 32.91 -40.63 -30.50
N THR A 46 32.67 -40.44 -31.81
CA THR A 46 33.69 -40.60 -32.85
C THR A 46 34.50 -39.32 -33.12
N LEU A 47 34.06 -38.20 -32.56
CA LEU A 47 34.72 -36.90 -32.64
C LEU A 47 34.80 -36.25 -31.26
N ASP A 48 35.88 -35.51 -31.01
CA ASP A 48 36.00 -34.67 -29.82
C ASP A 48 34.97 -33.54 -29.82
N PHE A 49 34.36 -33.30 -28.66
CA PHE A 49 33.31 -32.30 -28.50
C PHE A 49 33.90 -30.89 -28.31
N PRO A 50 33.54 -29.91 -29.16
CA PRO A 50 33.82 -28.51 -28.87
C PRO A 50 33.06 -28.08 -27.61
N PHE A 51 33.67 -27.23 -26.78
CA PHE A 51 33.01 -26.67 -25.59
C PHE A 51 31.64 -26.04 -25.92
N THR A 52 31.55 -25.33 -27.03
CA THR A 52 30.31 -24.70 -27.51
C THR A 52 29.21 -25.72 -27.83
N PHE A 53 29.58 -26.92 -28.30
CA PHE A 53 28.64 -28.01 -28.53
C PHE A 53 28.10 -28.57 -27.22
N ILE A 54 28.97 -28.84 -26.25
CA ILE A 54 28.57 -29.35 -24.92
C ILE A 54 27.70 -28.33 -24.20
N HIS A 55 28.08 -27.05 -24.21
CA HIS A 55 27.29 -25.97 -23.62
C HIS A 55 25.88 -25.88 -24.25
N LYS A 56 25.77 -26.01 -25.58
CA LYS A 56 24.47 -26.02 -26.26
C LYS A 56 23.64 -27.27 -25.95
N CYS A 57 24.27 -28.43 -25.78
CA CYS A 57 23.59 -29.62 -25.28
C CYS A 57 23.06 -29.42 -23.85
N ALA A 58 23.89 -28.83 -22.97
CA ALA A 58 23.50 -28.50 -21.60
C ALA A 58 22.28 -27.56 -21.56
N LEU A 59 22.28 -26.51 -22.39
CA LEU A 59 21.14 -25.61 -22.55
C LEU A 59 19.90 -26.32 -23.10
N ALA A 60 20.06 -27.16 -24.13
CA ALA A 60 18.95 -27.91 -24.72
C ALA A 60 18.34 -28.90 -23.73
N PHE A 61 19.14 -29.44 -22.81
CA PHE A 61 18.71 -30.40 -21.81
C PHE A 61 18.31 -29.79 -20.46
N HIS A 62 18.53 -28.49 -20.27
CA HIS A 62 18.42 -27.81 -18.99
C HIS A 62 19.30 -28.45 -17.89
N LEU A 63 20.54 -28.82 -18.24
CA LEU A 63 21.55 -29.39 -17.35
C LEU A 63 22.76 -28.45 -17.23
N GLU A 64 23.56 -28.62 -16.19
CA GLU A 64 24.87 -27.97 -16.09
C GLU A 64 25.90 -28.74 -16.95
N ILE A 65 26.93 -28.05 -17.46
CA ILE A 65 27.96 -28.67 -18.31
C ILE A 65 28.69 -29.81 -17.57
N ASN A 66 28.92 -29.63 -16.27
CA ASN A 66 29.62 -30.62 -15.45
C ASN A 66 28.81 -31.92 -15.29
N ASP A 67 27.49 -31.87 -15.36
CA ASP A 67 26.63 -33.06 -15.29
C ASP A 67 26.82 -33.95 -16.53
N ILE A 68 26.97 -33.32 -17.70
CA ILE A 68 27.23 -34.02 -18.97
C ILE A 68 28.66 -34.60 -18.97
N LEU A 69 29.63 -33.82 -18.50
CA LEU A 69 31.06 -34.18 -18.56
C LEU A 69 31.48 -35.22 -17.52
N GLU A 70 30.98 -35.13 -16.29
CA GLU A 70 31.52 -35.88 -15.15
C GLU A 70 30.56 -36.96 -14.62
N GLY A 71 29.28 -36.94 -15.00
CA GLY A 71 28.35 -38.05 -14.75
C GLY A 71 28.05 -38.32 -13.27
N VAL A 72 28.31 -37.36 -12.38
CA VAL A 72 28.04 -37.52 -10.95
C VAL A 72 26.55 -37.32 -10.69
N SER A 73 25.78 -38.41 -10.86
CA SER A 73 24.38 -38.43 -10.46
C SER A 73 24.31 -38.43 -8.92
N ALA A 74 23.91 -37.29 -8.35
CA ALA A 74 23.46 -37.23 -6.97
C ALA A 74 22.12 -37.98 -6.86
N ASN A 75 22.21 -39.23 -6.39
CA ASN A 75 21.09 -40.09 -6.05
C ASN A 75 20.54 -39.73 -4.66
N LEU A 76 19.26 -39.35 -4.59
CA LEU A 76 18.24 -39.68 -3.56
C LEU A 76 17.12 -38.62 -3.61
N SER A 77 15.98 -38.99 -4.23
CA SER A 77 14.80 -38.13 -4.37
C SER A 77 13.73 -38.32 -3.28
N SER A 78 13.93 -39.23 -2.32
CA SER A 78 12.91 -39.56 -1.30
C SER A 78 13.16 -38.99 0.09
N TYR A 79 14.39 -39.04 0.62
CA TYR A 79 14.77 -38.43 1.90
C TYR A 79 16.28 -38.22 2.03
N ASN A 80 16.71 -37.30 2.91
CA ASN A 80 18.11 -37.08 3.29
C ASN A 80 18.24 -37.11 4.82
N VAL A 81 19.32 -37.72 5.33
CA VAL A 81 19.64 -37.73 6.77
C VAL A 81 21.03 -37.14 6.94
N THR A 82 21.11 -36.05 7.69
CA THR A 82 22.36 -35.42 8.13
C THR A 82 22.49 -35.62 9.63
N ARG A 83 23.54 -36.29 10.12
CA ARG A 83 23.75 -36.47 11.57
C ARG A 83 24.37 -35.22 12.18
N LYS A 84 24.27 -35.08 13.51
CA LYS A 84 24.83 -33.95 14.25
C LYS A 84 26.33 -33.80 13.94
N GLY A 85 26.73 -32.65 13.44
CA GLY A 85 28.11 -32.34 13.07
C GLY A 85 28.51 -32.74 11.64
N GLU A 86 27.63 -33.40 10.88
CA GLU A 86 27.88 -33.81 9.48
C GLU A 86 27.23 -32.86 8.45
N GLY A 87 26.71 -31.71 8.89
CA GLY A 87 26.17 -30.69 7.98
C GLY A 87 27.26 -30.12 7.07
N HIS A 88 26.90 -29.86 5.81
CA HIS A 88 27.85 -29.27 4.86
C HIS A 88 27.98 -27.77 5.15
N GLN A 89 29.18 -27.32 5.52
CA GLN A 89 29.42 -25.90 5.82
C GLN A 89 29.30 -25.08 4.53
N THR A 90 28.29 -24.21 4.48
CA THR A 90 27.99 -23.40 3.30
C THR A 90 28.59 -22.00 3.37
N ALA A 91 28.75 -21.45 4.57
CA ALA A 91 29.37 -20.16 4.79
C ALA A 91 30.01 -20.06 6.18
N LYS A 92 31.07 -19.26 6.25
CA LYS A 92 31.72 -18.87 7.51
C LYS A 92 32.21 -17.43 7.39
N GLU A 93 31.63 -16.55 8.17
CA GLU A 93 31.96 -15.13 8.26
C GLU A 93 32.27 -14.76 9.71
N ASP A 94 32.74 -13.53 9.97
CA ASP A 94 33.17 -13.08 11.29
C ASP A 94 32.06 -13.26 12.34
N GLY A 95 32.17 -14.33 13.14
CA GLY A 95 31.23 -14.70 14.20
C GLY A 95 30.00 -15.51 13.77
N ILE A 96 29.84 -15.87 12.49
CA ILE A 96 28.70 -16.68 12.01
C ILE A 96 29.18 -17.92 11.25
N SER A 97 28.68 -19.09 11.65
CA SER A 97 28.91 -20.35 10.96
C SER A 97 27.59 -20.97 10.52
N ILE A 98 27.45 -21.25 9.23
CA ILE A 98 26.23 -21.79 8.62
C ILE A 98 26.53 -23.15 7.99
N SER A 99 25.73 -24.16 8.34
CA SER A 99 25.83 -25.52 7.77
C SER A 99 24.49 -25.98 7.21
N ASN A 100 24.43 -26.38 5.94
CA ASN A 100 23.22 -26.92 5.34
C ASN A 100 22.92 -28.32 5.91
N LEU A 101 21.68 -28.54 6.33
CA LEU A 101 21.21 -29.77 6.96
C LEU A 101 20.60 -30.78 5.98
N ALA A 102 20.40 -30.40 4.72
CA ALA A 102 19.92 -31.30 3.67
C ALA A 102 20.66 -31.09 2.32
N PRO A 103 22.01 -31.08 2.29
CA PRO A 103 22.77 -30.65 1.12
C PRO A 103 22.58 -31.54 -0.11
N LEU A 104 22.16 -32.80 0.10
CA LEU A 104 22.02 -33.79 -0.97
C LEU A 104 20.55 -34.02 -1.41
N PHE A 105 19.57 -33.29 -0.85
CA PHE A 105 18.15 -33.46 -1.21
C PHE A 105 17.77 -32.53 -2.38
N LYS A 106 17.16 -33.06 -3.45
CA LYS A 106 16.82 -32.27 -4.65
C LYS A 106 15.42 -31.64 -4.55
N HIS A 107 15.20 -30.54 -5.28
CA HIS A 107 13.92 -29.83 -5.38
C HIS A 107 13.32 -29.46 -4.01
N LYS A 108 14.18 -29.09 -3.06
CA LYS A 108 13.78 -28.57 -1.76
C LYS A 108 12.89 -27.33 -1.96
N ILE A 109 11.70 -27.38 -1.39
CA ILE A 109 10.85 -26.19 -1.24
C ILE A 109 11.34 -25.28 -0.10
N ALA A 110 12.22 -25.80 0.75
CA ALA A 110 12.80 -25.10 1.89
C ALA A 110 14.22 -25.62 2.18
N GLU A 111 15.14 -24.71 2.46
CA GLU A 111 16.54 -24.95 2.78
C GLU A 111 16.76 -24.88 4.30
N PRO A 112 17.02 -26.01 4.97
CA PRO A 112 17.32 -26.02 6.40
C PRO A 112 18.82 -25.80 6.66
N TYR A 113 19.13 -24.90 7.59
CA TYR A 113 20.46 -24.56 8.04
C TYR A 113 20.61 -24.70 9.54
N TYR A 114 21.78 -25.16 9.96
CA TYR A 114 22.25 -25.10 11.32
C TYR A 114 23.18 -23.90 11.46
N VAL A 115 22.78 -22.92 12.26
CA VAL A 115 23.49 -21.66 12.39
C VAL A 115 24.05 -21.53 13.80
N THR A 116 25.33 -21.14 13.90
CA THR A 116 25.97 -20.74 15.15
C THR A 116 26.42 -19.29 15.00
N TYR A 117 25.97 -18.44 15.91
CA TYR A 117 26.31 -17.02 15.97
C TYR A 117 27.04 -16.74 17.27
N ASP A 118 28.31 -16.36 17.19
CA ASP A 118 29.15 -16.02 18.33
C ASP A 118 28.73 -14.67 18.95
N TYR A 119 28.79 -14.59 20.27
CA TYR A 119 28.53 -13.33 20.97
C TYR A 119 29.68 -12.35 20.74
N SER A 120 29.33 -11.13 20.33
CA SER A 120 30.24 -10.00 20.27
C SER A 120 29.72 -8.87 21.14
N GLU A 121 30.56 -8.39 22.06
CA GLU A 121 30.28 -7.22 22.92
C GLU A 121 30.14 -5.95 22.07
N GLU A 122 30.97 -5.81 21.04
CA GLU A 122 30.95 -4.64 20.15
C GLU A 122 29.62 -4.54 19.39
N GLN A 123 29.09 -5.66 18.91
CA GLN A 123 27.81 -5.69 18.20
C GLN A 123 26.60 -5.33 19.07
N GLN A 124 26.71 -5.40 20.41
CA GLN A 124 25.61 -4.99 21.30
C GLN A 124 25.36 -3.47 21.25
N HIS A 125 26.35 -2.70 20.81
CA HIS A 125 26.32 -1.24 20.77
C HIS A 125 26.19 -0.67 19.35
N LEU A 126 26.16 -1.53 18.33
CA LEU A 126 26.01 -1.15 16.93
C LEU A 126 24.59 -1.47 16.43
N PRO A 127 24.10 -0.75 15.41
CA PRO A 127 22.88 -1.15 14.70
C PRO A 127 23.05 -2.55 14.10
N ILE A 128 21.99 -3.36 14.17
CA ILE A 128 21.98 -4.69 13.57
C ILE A 128 22.04 -4.52 12.04
N HIS A 129 23.01 -5.17 11.41
CA HIS A 129 23.11 -5.18 9.95
C HIS A 129 21.91 -5.94 9.37
N LEU A 130 21.15 -5.28 8.48
CA LEU A 130 19.96 -5.85 7.88
C LEU A 130 20.23 -6.30 6.44
N THR A 131 19.69 -7.45 6.08
CA THR A 131 19.72 -8.02 4.74
C THR A 131 18.30 -8.30 4.25
N THR A 132 18.16 -8.54 2.95
CA THR A 132 16.89 -8.91 2.33
C THR A 132 17.13 -9.99 1.30
N HIS A 133 16.28 -11.00 1.26
CA HIS A 133 16.28 -12.02 0.22
C HIS A 133 14.85 -12.46 -0.11
N LYS A 134 14.61 -12.90 -1.36
CA LYS A 134 13.27 -13.32 -1.78
C LYS A 134 12.91 -14.63 -1.08
N GLY A 135 11.80 -14.64 -0.35
CA GLY A 135 11.37 -15.86 0.31
C GLY A 135 10.73 -15.63 1.67
N GLN A 136 10.72 -16.71 2.43
CA GLN A 136 10.17 -16.80 3.76
C GLN A 136 11.19 -17.53 4.64
N GLU A 137 11.31 -17.16 5.91
CA GLU A 137 12.33 -17.72 6.80
C GLU A 137 11.77 -18.00 8.18
N PHE A 138 12.03 -19.21 8.67
CA PHE A 138 11.65 -19.68 9.98
C PHE A 138 12.89 -20.03 10.79
N ASP A 139 13.04 -19.42 11.96
CA ASP A 139 14.14 -19.71 12.89
C ASP A 139 13.59 -20.33 14.18
N LEU A 140 14.27 -21.36 14.67
CA LEU A 140 14.02 -22.00 15.97
C LEU A 140 15.31 -21.98 16.81
N ILE A 141 15.28 -21.36 17.98
CA ILE A 141 16.44 -21.27 18.88
C ILE A 141 16.66 -22.59 19.59
N LEU A 142 17.84 -23.17 19.40
CA LEU A 142 18.25 -24.45 19.99
C LEU A 142 19.10 -24.28 21.26
N GLU A 143 19.86 -23.19 21.36
CA GLU A 143 20.70 -22.87 22.52
C GLU A 143 20.99 -21.36 22.56
N GLY A 144 20.94 -20.74 23.74
CA GLY A 144 21.27 -19.32 23.93
C GLY A 144 20.11 -18.37 23.62
N SER A 145 20.43 -17.11 23.31
CA SER A 145 19.44 -16.06 23.02
C SER A 145 19.85 -15.23 21.81
N LEU A 146 18.86 -14.88 20.98
CA LEU A 146 19.02 -14.16 19.73
C LEU A 146 18.16 -12.89 19.74
N LYS A 147 18.74 -11.74 19.42
CA LYS A 147 18.00 -10.51 19.16
C LYS A 147 17.82 -10.37 17.66
N VAL A 148 16.57 -10.44 17.21
CA VAL A 148 16.20 -10.38 15.79
C VAL A 148 15.51 -9.06 15.53
N GLN A 149 15.91 -8.38 14.46
CA GLN A 149 15.27 -7.19 13.93
C GLN A 149 14.63 -7.51 12.58
N ILE A 150 13.35 -7.18 12.40
CA ILE A 150 12.61 -7.30 11.14
C ILE A 150 11.91 -5.97 10.90
N GLY A 151 12.36 -5.25 9.87
CA GLY A 151 12.04 -3.85 9.64
C GLY A 151 12.44 -3.01 10.85
N GLU A 152 11.47 -2.30 11.42
CA GLU A 152 11.64 -1.46 12.60
C GLU A 152 11.41 -2.23 13.93
N HIS A 153 10.91 -3.47 13.85
CA HIS A 153 10.58 -4.25 15.03
C HIS A 153 11.77 -5.09 15.49
N THR A 154 12.03 -5.07 16.79
CA THR A 154 13.05 -5.90 17.41
C THR A 154 12.43 -6.83 18.44
N VAL A 155 12.81 -8.09 18.43
CA VAL A 155 12.37 -9.12 19.37
C VAL A 155 13.56 -9.91 19.90
N ILE A 156 13.46 -10.38 21.13
CA ILE A 156 14.44 -11.27 21.75
C ILE A 156 13.82 -12.67 21.82
N LEU A 157 14.54 -13.65 21.31
CA LEU A 157 14.19 -15.06 21.30
C LEU A 157 15.15 -15.82 22.22
N ASN A 158 14.63 -16.72 23.04
CA ASN A 158 15.40 -17.61 23.92
C ASN A 158 15.27 -19.06 23.46
N GLU A 159 16.03 -19.96 24.09
CA GLU A 159 15.97 -21.40 23.83
C GLU A 159 14.52 -21.93 23.81
N GLY A 160 14.14 -22.58 22.70
CA GLY A 160 12.79 -23.08 22.46
C GLY A 160 11.85 -22.10 21.76
N ASP A 161 12.18 -20.80 21.67
CA ASP A 161 11.41 -19.81 20.93
C ASP A 161 11.65 -19.94 19.41
N SER A 162 10.65 -19.57 18.62
CA SER A 162 10.75 -19.54 17.16
C SER A 162 10.18 -18.26 16.57
N ILE A 163 10.63 -17.87 15.39
CA ILE A 163 10.10 -16.77 14.62
C ILE A 163 9.88 -17.18 13.16
N TYR A 164 8.81 -16.70 12.54
CA TYR A 164 8.53 -16.88 11.12
C TYR A 164 8.28 -15.52 10.48
N TYR A 165 9.06 -15.15 9.47
CA TYR A 165 8.94 -13.87 8.79
C TYR A 165 9.15 -13.98 7.27
N ASN A 166 8.79 -12.91 6.57
CA ASN A 166 9.04 -12.77 5.15
C ASN A 166 10.42 -12.15 4.94
N SER A 167 11.34 -12.90 4.35
CA SER A 167 12.76 -12.50 4.19
C SER A 167 12.97 -11.33 3.25
N SER A 168 11.93 -10.93 2.49
CA SER A 168 11.94 -9.70 1.71
C SER A 168 11.83 -8.44 2.57
N THR A 169 11.43 -8.58 3.84
CA THR A 169 11.50 -7.50 4.83
C THR A 169 12.94 -7.37 5.33
N PRO A 170 13.54 -6.17 5.40
CA PRO A 170 14.89 -5.99 5.93
C PRO A 170 15.02 -6.63 7.31
N HIS A 171 15.91 -7.61 7.46
CA HIS A 171 16.04 -8.36 8.70
C HIS A 171 17.50 -8.66 9.03
N GLY A 172 17.79 -8.79 10.30
CA GLY A 172 19.12 -9.10 10.81
C GLY A 172 19.04 -9.58 12.25
N MET A 173 20.14 -10.16 12.73
CA MET A 173 20.17 -10.79 14.04
C MET A 173 21.56 -10.72 14.66
N ILE A 174 21.61 -10.69 15.98
CA ILE A 174 22.84 -10.79 16.77
C ILE A 174 22.61 -11.69 17.99
N ALA A 175 23.64 -12.45 18.38
CA ALA A 175 23.63 -13.21 19.62
C ALA A 175 23.71 -12.26 20.84
N ILE A 176 22.96 -12.56 21.90
CA ILE A 176 22.93 -11.76 23.13
C ILE A 176 23.13 -12.64 24.37
N GLY A 177 23.35 -12.02 25.54
CA GLY A 177 23.47 -12.75 26.81
C GLY A 177 24.86 -13.33 27.10
N GLY A 178 25.91 -12.81 26.46
CA GLY A 178 27.31 -13.14 26.77
C GLY A 178 27.77 -14.52 26.32
N LYS A 179 26.97 -15.23 25.52
CA LYS A 179 27.28 -16.57 25.00
C LYS A 179 26.82 -16.67 23.55
N LYS A 180 27.46 -17.55 22.77
CA LYS A 180 27.01 -17.87 21.41
C LYS A 180 25.56 -18.36 21.41
N CYS A 181 24.85 -18.09 20.33
CA CYS A 181 23.52 -18.60 20.07
C CYS A 181 23.57 -19.65 18.95
N VAL A 182 22.77 -20.70 19.08
CA VAL A 182 22.62 -21.76 18.09
C VAL A 182 21.15 -21.89 17.72
N PHE A 183 20.85 -21.90 16.44
CA PHE A 183 19.47 -21.99 15.95
C PHE A 183 19.38 -22.74 14.62
N CYS A 184 18.19 -23.24 14.32
CA CYS A 184 17.86 -23.87 13.05
C CYS A 184 17.07 -22.85 12.20
N ALA A 185 17.60 -22.50 11.03
CA ALA A 185 16.94 -21.60 10.08
C ALA A 185 16.39 -22.39 8.90
N ILE A 186 15.18 -22.09 8.44
CA ILE A 186 14.54 -22.72 7.29
C ILE A 186 14.17 -21.64 6.29
N ILE A 187 14.86 -21.59 5.15
CA ILE A 187 14.67 -20.57 4.11
C ILE A 187 13.88 -21.14 2.93
N LEU A 188 12.75 -20.54 2.58
CA LEU A 188 11.91 -20.91 1.45
C LEU A 188 12.15 -19.93 0.30
N ALA A 189 12.65 -20.40 -0.85
CA ALA A 189 12.91 -19.56 -2.01
C ALA A 189 11.60 -19.12 -2.70
N GLY A 190 11.53 -17.88 -3.18
CA GLY A 190 10.44 -17.39 -4.05
C GLY A 190 10.62 -17.85 -5.51
N GLU A 191 9.53 -18.11 -6.24
CA GLU A 191 9.57 -18.57 -7.64
C GLU A 191 10.12 -17.49 -8.61
N ASP A 192 11.06 -17.86 -9.50
CA ASP A 192 11.52 -17.03 -10.64
C ASP A 192 11.62 -17.88 -11.94
N LYS A 193 10.97 -17.42 -13.02
CA LYS A 193 11.38 -17.63 -14.42
C LYS A 193 10.89 -16.44 -15.28
N HIS A 194 11.79 -15.49 -15.57
CA HIS A 194 11.95 -14.83 -16.90
C HIS A 194 13.19 -13.92 -16.92
N ASP A 195 13.98 -14.10 -17.99
CA ASP A 195 15.19 -13.41 -18.50
C ASP A 195 15.86 -12.27 -17.70
N GLU A 196 17.13 -12.51 -17.34
CA GLU A 196 18.06 -11.60 -16.66
C GLU A 196 18.58 -10.41 -17.50
N SER A 197 18.11 -10.21 -18.74
CA SER A 197 18.58 -9.09 -19.60
C SER A 197 17.65 -7.87 -19.63
N GLU A 198 16.45 -7.93 -19.04
CA GLU A 198 15.57 -6.77 -18.84
C GLU A 198 15.67 -6.14 -17.42
N LEU A 199 16.42 -6.78 -16.52
CA LEU A 199 16.34 -6.53 -15.07
C LEU A 199 16.97 -5.19 -14.62
N THR A 200 17.98 -4.68 -15.32
CA THR A 200 18.62 -3.41 -14.94
C THR A 200 17.68 -2.21 -15.13
N ASN A 201 16.73 -2.29 -16.08
CA ASN A 201 15.76 -1.23 -16.35
C ASN A 201 14.49 -1.31 -15.46
N THR A 202 14.34 -2.37 -14.66
CA THR A 202 13.12 -2.61 -13.88
C THR A 202 13.29 -2.25 -12.39
N ILE A 203 14.54 -2.22 -11.90
CA ILE A 203 14.89 -2.02 -10.47
C ILE A 203 14.54 -0.63 -9.96
N LEU A 204 14.37 0.34 -10.85
CA LEU A 204 13.94 1.67 -10.47
C LEU A 204 12.40 1.83 -10.42
N HIS A 205 11.65 0.86 -10.95
CA HIS A 205 10.18 0.79 -10.82
C HIS A 205 9.67 -0.05 -9.64
N ALA A 206 10.50 -0.94 -9.07
CA ALA A 206 10.06 -1.86 -8.00
C ALA A 206 9.93 -1.21 -6.60
N ARG A 207 10.25 0.09 -6.45
CA ARG A 207 9.87 0.89 -5.27
C ARG A 207 8.36 1.22 -5.24
N GLN A 208 7.59 0.76 -6.22
CA GLN A 208 6.14 0.94 -6.27
C GLN A 208 5.34 -0.36 -6.11
N SER A 209 4.59 -0.39 -5.00
CA SER A 209 3.24 -0.94 -4.89
C SER A 209 3.10 -2.47 -4.69
N GLU A 210 2.64 -2.85 -3.49
CA GLU A 210 1.40 -3.62 -3.50
C GLU A 210 0.42 -2.85 -4.37
N ASN A 211 -0.12 -3.46 -5.43
CA ASN A 211 -1.06 -2.81 -6.34
C ASN A 211 -2.14 -2.06 -5.54
N LEU A 212 -2.03 -0.72 -5.56
CA LEU A 212 -3.00 0.15 -4.91
C LEU A 212 -4.35 -0.10 -5.58
N VAL A 213 -5.42 -0.03 -4.80
CA VAL A 213 -6.78 -0.14 -5.34
C VAL A 213 -7.03 0.85 -6.48
N ILE A 214 -6.42 2.04 -6.44
CA ILE A 214 -6.57 3.06 -7.47
C ILE A 214 -5.91 2.71 -8.82
N ASN A 215 -5.02 1.71 -8.87
CA ASN A 215 -4.33 1.30 -10.11
C ASN A 215 -5.31 0.76 -11.18
N ASP A 216 -6.56 0.47 -10.82
CA ASP A 216 -7.63 0.15 -11.77
C ASP A 216 -8.12 1.36 -12.57
N PHE A 217 -7.82 2.57 -12.11
CA PHE A 217 -8.26 3.84 -12.71
C PHE A 217 -7.11 4.78 -13.07
N VAL A 218 -5.95 4.62 -12.45
CA VAL A 218 -4.78 5.45 -12.68
C VAL A 218 -3.66 4.60 -13.29
N LYS A 219 -3.05 5.11 -14.36
CA LYS A 219 -1.81 4.59 -14.92
C LYS A 219 -0.78 5.70 -14.91
N VAL A 220 0.35 5.45 -14.26
CA VAL A 220 1.48 6.37 -14.20
C VAL A 220 2.66 5.77 -14.95
N LYS A 221 3.42 6.64 -15.60
CA LYS A 221 4.77 6.37 -16.08
C LYS A 221 5.71 7.24 -15.27
N GLU A 222 6.69 6.63 -14.66
CA GLU A 222 7.69 7.31 -13.84
C GLU A 222 9.07 7.11 -14.43
N THR A 223 9.96 8.06 -14.18
CA THR A 223 11.37 7.84 -14.37
C THR A 223 11.84 6.78 -13.40
N GLU A 224 13.05 6.34 -13.65
CA GLU A 224 13.75 5.48 -12.72
C GLU A 224 13.82 6.07 -11.28
N MET A 225 14.02 7.37 -11.13
CA MET A 225 14.08 8.01 -9.80
C MET A 225 12.71 8.23 -9.15
N GLY A 226 11.62 7.67 -9.71
CA GLY A 226 10.25 7.84 -9.21
C GLY A 226 9.63 9.19 -9.53
N VAL A 227 10.18 9.93 -10.50
CA VAL A 227 9.64 11.22 -10.95
C VAL A 227 8.53 10.96 -11.97
N LEU A 228 7.37 11.59 -11.81
CA LEU A 228 6.25 11.44 -12.76
C LEU A 228 6.63 11.97 -14.15
N GLU A 229 6.59 11.11 -15.17
CA GLU A 229 6.73 11.50 -16.59
C GLU A 229 5.38 11.69 -17.27
N ASP A 230 4.45 10.76 -17.05
CA ASP A 230 3.12 10.77 -17.68
C ASP A 230 2.08 10.16 -16.74
N ILE A 231 0.85 10.67 -16.82
CA ILE A 231 -0.30 10.13 -16.10
C ILE A 231 -1.51 10.07 -17.03
N SER A 232 -2.17 8.92 -17.03
CA SER A 232 -3.43 8.72 -17.73
C SER A 232 -4.45 8.05 -16.82
N PHE A 233 -5.73 8.38 -17.07
CA PHE A 233 -6.86 7.80 -16.36
C PHE A 233 -7.57 6.80 -17.26
N LYS A 234 -7.88 5.63 -16.72
CA LYS A 234 -8.62 4.56 -17.42
C LYS A 234 -9.90 4.25 -16.66
N ASN A 235 -10.91 3.70 -17.34
CA ASN A 235 -12.21 3.35 -16.75
C ASN A 235 -12.92 4.53 -16.05
N GLU A 236 -12.53 5.78 -16.35
CA GLU A 236 -12.99 6.98 -15.65
C GLU A 236 -14.49 7.21 -15.78
N ASP A 237 -15.11 6.75 -16.87
CA ASP A 237 -16.57 6.85 -17.09
C ASP A 237 -17.38 5.97 -16.12
N SER A 238 -16.75 4.97 -15.50
CA SER A 238 -17.37 4.10 -14.49
C SER A 238 -16.96 4.42 -13.06
N PHE A 239 -16.06 5.40 -12.88
CA PHE A 239 -15.44 5.66 -11.58
C PHE A 239 -16.40 6.32 -10.59
N ASN A 240 -16.42 5.81 -9.36
CA ASN A 240 -17.03 6.42 -8.18
C ASN A 240 -16.12 6.22 -6.97
N PHE A 241 -15.55 7.32 -6.45
CA PHE A 241 -14.57 7.28 -5.35
C PHE A 241 -15.04 6.50 -4.10
N ALA A 242 -16.32 6.62 -3.72
CA ALA A 242 -16.83 5.95 -2.53
C ALA A 242 -16.87 4.42 -2.69
N PHE A 243 -17.26 3.92 -3.86
CA PHE A 243 -17.33 2.48 -4.13
C PHE A 243 -15.98 1.88 -4.55
N ASP A 244 -15.27 2.57 -5.43
CA ASP A 244 -14.12 2.03 -6.15
C ASP A 244 -12.81 2.24 -5.41
N VAL A 245 -12.77 3.19 -4.47
CA VAL A 245 -11.61 3.41 -3.59
C VAL A 245 -11.96 2.99 -2.17
N VAL A 246 -12.85 3.72 -1.49
CA VAL A 246 -13.08 3.53 -0.05
C VAL A 246 -13.65 2.15 0.26
N ASP A 247 -14.74 1.74 -0.37
CA ASP A 247 -15.36 0.44 -0.11
C ASP A 247 -14.45 -0.72 -0.55
N LYS A 248 -13.64 -0.54 -1.60
CA LYS A 248 -12.72 -1.56 -2.09
C LYS A 248 -11.50 -1.72 -1.17
N ILE A 249 -10.93 -0.63 -0.65
CA ILE A 249 -9.91 -0.67 0.41
C ILE A 249 -10.49 -1.32 1.65
N ALA A 250 -11.70 -0.94 2.09
CA ALA A 250 -12.35 -1.53 3.26
C ALA A 250 -12.58 -3.04 3.14
N ARG A 251 -12.84 -3.55 1.94
CA ARG A 251 -12.96 -5.01 1.68
C ARG A 251 -11.60 -5.70 1.70
N LYS A 252 -10.56 -5.06 1.17
CA LYS A 252 -9.21 -5.64 1.05
C LYS A 252 -8.42 -5.56 2.37
N TYR A 253 -8.56 -4.45 3.09
CA TYR A 253 -7.84 -4.11 4.32
C TYR A 253 -8.80 -3.47 5.34
N PRO A 254 -9.71 -4.25 5.95
CA PRO A 254 -10.75 -3.72 6.82
C PRO A 254 -10.21 -2.92 8.01
N GLU A 255 -9.14 -3.41 8.63
CA GLU A 255 -8.53 -2.81 9.83
C GLU A 255 -7.55 -1.67 9.51
N LYS A 256 -7.35 -1.36 8.23
CA LYS A 256 -6.41 -0.30 7.84
C LYS A 256 -6.94 1.05 8.29
N LEU A 257 -6.09 1.82 8.98
CA LEU A 257 -6.43 3.14 9.49
C LEU A 257 -6.73 4.10 8.33
N ALA A 258 -7.95 4.66 8.32
CA ALA A 258 -8.35 5.68 7.35
C ALA A 258 -8.21 7.09 7.92
N MET A 259 -8.56 7.27 9.19
CA MET A 259 -8.55 8.60 9.82
C MET A 259 -8.31 8.51 11.33
N VAL A 260 -7.47 9.43 11.83
CA VAL A 260 -7.43 9.81 13.24
C VAL A 260 -8.06 11.20 13.34
N HIS A 261 -9.09 11.33 14.18
CA HIS A 261 -9.82 12.57 14.39
C HIS A 261 -9.68 13.01 15.86
N LEU A 262 -9.29 14.25 16.06
CA LEU A 262 -9.35 14.94 17.35
C LEU A 262 -10.40 16.04 17.26
N ASP A 263 -11.30 16.09 18.24
CA ASP A 263 -12.16 17.27 18.42
C ASP A 263 -11.45 18.39 19.20
N ASN A 264 -12.14 19.52 19.36
CA ASN A 264 -11.62 20.73 20.00
C ASN A 264 -11.19 20.48 21.46
N ASP A 265 -11.82 19.51 22.12
CA ASP A 265 -11.54 19.08 23.50
C ASP A 265 -10.49 17.95 23.56
N MET A 266 -9.82 17.66 22.44
CA MET A 266 -8.78 16.63 22.31
C MET A 266 -9.30 15.19 22.48
N ASN A 267 -10.61 14.94 22.36
CA ASN A 267 -11.10 13.57 22.36
C ASN A 267 -10.73 12.90 21.04
N GLU A 268 -10.05 11.76 21.16
CA GLU A 268 -9.52 11.00 20.04
C GLU A 268 -10.54 9.98 19.52
N ARG A 269 -10.70 9.93 18.20
CA ARG A 269 -11.45 8.90 17.48
C ARG A 269 -10.59 8.34 16.36
N ARG A 270 -10.55 7.01 16.25
CA ARG A 270 -9.86 6.31 15.16
C ARG A 270 -10.90 5.60 14.31
N PHE A 271 -10.77 5.77 13.00
CA PHE A 271 -11.63 5.14 12.02
C PHE A 271 -10.79 4.32 11.07
N THR A 272 -11.09 3.04 10.99
CA THR A 272 -10.58 2.16 9.93
C THR A 272 -11.33 2.42 8.62
N PHE A 273 -10.80 1.95 7.48
CA PHE A 273 -11.53 1.99 6.22
C PHE A 273 -12.86 1.23 6.30
N LYS A 274 -12.94 0.14 7.08
CA LYS A 274 -14.21 -0.55 7.37
C LYS A 274 -15.20 0.36 8.09
N ASP A 275 -14.77 1.10 9.11
CA ASP A 275 -15.64 2.03 9.84
C ASP A 275 -16.17 3.13 8.93
N ILE A 276 -15.31 3.72 8.10
CA ILE A 276 -15.70 4.74 7.11
C ILE A 276 -16.69 4.16 6.09
N LYS A 277 -16.45 2.96 5.57
CA LYS A 277 -17.35 2.29 4.62
C LYS A 277 -18.70 1.98 5.25
N ASP A 278 -18.72 1.50 6.49
CA ASP A 278 -19.96 1.14 7.20
C ASP A 278 -20.76 2.41 7.53
N ALA A 279 -20.12 3.42 8.13
CA ALA A 279 -20.77 4.68 8.49
C ALA A 279 -21.28 5.47 7.28
N SER A 280 -20.52 5.51 6.18
CA SER A 280 -21.00 6.13 4.93
C SER A 280 -22.18 5.37 4.31
N SER A 281 -22.24 4.05 4.45
CA SER A 281 -23.36 3.23 3.97
C SER A 281 -24.63 3.46 4.82
N GLN A 282 -24.48 3.55 6.14
CA GLN A 282 -25.58 3.92 7.04
C GLN A 282 -26.10 5.32 6.73
N THR A 283 -25.18 6.28 6.58
CA THR A 283 -25.51 7.67 6.22
C THR A 283 -26.20 7.75 4.86
N ALA A 284 -25.80 6.96 3.86
CA ALA A 284 -26.47 6.91 2.55
C ALA A 284 -27.91 6.41 2.66
N ASN A 285 -28.15 5.33 3.43
CA ASN A 285 -29.49 4.82 3.69
C ASN A 285 -30.36 5.84 4.45
N TYR A 286 -29.77 6.53 5.43
CA TYR A 286 -30.43 7.60 6.17
C TYR A 286 -30.83 8.76 5.27
N PHE A 287 -29.92 9.31 4.47
CA PHE A 287 -30.21 10.38 3.52
C PHE A 287 -31.25 9.96 2.48
N LYS A 288 -31.19 8.72 1.98
CA LYS A 288 -32.21 8.15 1.09
C LYS A 288 -33.59 8.16 1.74
N SER A 289 -33.69 7.82 3.03
CA SER A 289 -34.96 7.83 3.78
C SER A 289 -35.57 9.22 3.95
N LEU A 290 -34.73 10.26 3.99
CA LEU A 290 -35.15 11.66 4.01
C LEU A 290 -35.54 12.18 2.62
N GLY A 291 -35.39 11.36 1.57
CA GLY A 291 -35.73 11.71 0.19
C GLY A 291 -34.60 12.41 -0.57
N ILE A 292 -33.34 12.29 -0.11
CA ILE A 292 -32.16 12.74 -0.86
C ILE A 292 -31.74 11.65 -1.85
N GLY A 293 -31.54 12.01 -3.12
CA GLY A 293 -31.15 11.09 -4.19
C GLY A 293 -30.29 11.74 -5.28
N LYS A 294 -30.22 11.06 -6.44
CA LYS A 294 -29.37 11.47 -7.57
C LYS A 294 -29.77 12.86 -8.07
N GLY A 295 -28.78 13.75 -8.24
CA GLY A 295 -28.95 15.12 -8.76
C GLY A 295 -29.41 16.16 -7.73
N ASP A 296 -29.79 15.76 -6.51
CA ASP A 296 -30.13 16.69 -5.43
C ASP A 296 -28.89 17.42 -4.92
N LYS A 297 -28.99 18.74 -4.67
CA LYS A 297 -27.89 19.55 -4.15
C LYS A 297 -27.93 19.55 -2.63
N VAL A 298 -26.83 19.10 -2.02
CA VAL A 298 -26.71 18.98 -0.56
C VAL A 298 -25.51 19.77 -0.07
N MET A 299 -25.77 20.77 0.74
CA MET A 299 -24.73 21.62 1.31
C MET A 299 -24.16 21.03 2.61
N LEU A 300 -22.84 21.02 2.75
CA LEU A 300 -22.13 20.53 3.94
C LEU A 300 -21.37 21.67 4.61
N VAL A 301 -21.77 21.99 5.85
CA VAL A 301 -21.15 23.03 6.71
C VAL A 301 -20.69 22.38 8.01
N LEU A 302 -19.66 21.53 7.93
CA LEU A 302 -19.30 20.59 9.00
C LEU A 302 -17.94 20.86 9.66
N LYS A 303 -17.34 22.03 9.42
CA LYS A 303 -16.03 22.42 9.98
C LYS A 303 -14.94 21.39 9.73
N ARG A 304 -14.56 20.60 10.74
CA ARG A 304 -13.67 19.43 10.64
C ARG A 304 -14.25 18.25 11.41
N ASN A 305 -15.58 18.23 11.60
CA ASN A 305 -16.29 17.18 12.29
C ASN A 305 -16.26 15.89 11.44
N TYR A 306 -16.05 14.73 12.07
CA TYR A 306 -15.89 13.46 11.37
C TYR A 306 -17.10 13.08 10.48
N GLN A 307 -18.29 13.62 10.78
CA GLN A 307 -19.52 13.46 10.01
C GLN A 307 -19.38 13.98 8.58
N PHE A 308 -18.42 14.87 8.29
CA PHE A 308 -18.13 15.31 6.93
C PHE A 308 -17.76 14.13 6.03
N TRP A 309 -16.85 13.26 6.47
CA TRP A 309 -16.40 12.10 5.70
C TRP A 309 -17.53 11.09 5.50
N PHE A 310 -18.40 10.91 6.50
CA PHE A 310 -19.56 10.03 6.36
C PHE A 310 -20.57 10.59 5.35
N SER A 311 -20.85 11.88 5.44
CA SER A 311 -21.83 12.58 4.60
C SER A 311 -21.37 12.66 3.14
N ILE A 312 -20.14 13.10 2.88
CA ILE A 312 -19.65 13.26 1.51
C ILE A 312 -19.63 11.92 0.77
N LEU A 313 -19.12 10.85 1.39
CA LEU A 313 -19.12 9.52 0.78
C LEU A 313 -20.54 8.98 0.58
N ALA A 314 -21.45 9.22 1.52
CA ALA A 314 -22.85 8.83 1.38
C ALA A 314 -23.52 9.51 0.18
N LEU A 315 -23.27 10.81 0.00
CA LEU A 315 -23.82 11.58 -1.12
C LEU A 315 -23.25 11.11 -2.46
N HIS A 316 -21.95 10.78 -2.51
CA HIS A 316 -21.31 10.17 -3.68
C HIS A 316 -21.89 8.79 -4.01
N LYS A 317 -22.33 8.02 -3.01
CA LYS A 317 -23.03 6.74 -3.22
C LYS A 317 -24.44 6.95 -3.78
N LEU A 318 -25.14 8.00 -3.33
CA LEU A 318 -26.51 8.32 -3.74
C LEU A 318 -26.61 9.03 -5.09
N GLY A 319 -25.58 9.76 -5.49
CA GLY A 319 -25.58 10.56 -6.71
C GLY A 319 -25.99 12.01 -6.46
N ALA A 320 -26.06 12.43 -5.20
CA ALA A 320 -26.34 13.80 -4.83
C ALA A 320 -25.10 14.67 -5.10
N VAL A 321 -25.33 15.93 -5.47
CA VAL A 321 -24.27 16.90 -5.74
C VAL A 321 -23.90 17.62 -4.45
N VAL A 322 -22.66 17.44 -4.01
CA VAL A 322 -22.16 17.98 -2.74
C VAL A 322 -21.76 19.44 -2.91
N ILE A 323 -22.15 20.30 -1.97
CA ILE A 323 -21.69 21.70 -1.89
C ILE A 323 -20.97 21.91 -0.56
N PRO A 324 -19.64 21.79 -0.50
CA PRO A 324 -18.88 22.15 0.69
C PRO A 324 -18.94 23.66 0.91
N ALA A 325 -19.19 24.07 2.14
CA ALA A 325 -19.26 25.47 2.54
C ALA A 325 -18.66 25.68 3.93
N THR A 326 -18.08 26.87 4.14
CA THR A 326 -17.43 27.22 5.40
C THR A 326 -18.46 27.55 6.47
N ASN A 327 -18.10 27.42 7.75
CA ASN A 327 -18.95 27.82 8.87
C ASN A 327 -19.05 29.35 9.08
N GLN A 328 -18.41 30.15 8.23
CA GLN A 328 -18.35 31.60 8.36
C GLN A 328 -19.48 32.34 7.62
N LEU A 329 -20.31 31.61 6.88
CA LEU A 329 -21.40 32.17 6.09
C LEU A 329 -22.47 32.83 6.98
N LYS A 330 -23.04 33.92 6.47
CA LYS A 330 -24.17 34.64 7.07
C LYS A 330 -25.47 34.35 6.33
N GLU A 331 -26.59 34.84 6.83
CA GLU A 331 -27.92 34.69 6.23
C GLU A 331 -27.91 35.00 4.72
N HIS A 332 -27.40 36.16 4.31
CA HIS A 332 -27.37 36.55 2.90
C HIS A 332 -26.49 35.62 2.03
N ASP A 333 -25.42 35.08 2.59
CA ASP A 333 -24.57 34.09 1.93
C ASP A 333 -25.29 32.77 1.69
N TYR A 334 -26.06 32.31 2.68
CA TYR A 334 -26.87 31.11 2.59
C TYR A 334 -28.03 31.30 1.61
N THR A 335 -28.79 32.37 1.75
CA THR A 335 -29.93 32.69 0.86
C THR A 335 -29.49 32.67 -0.60
N TYR A 336 -28.39 33.38 -0.93
CA TYR A 336 -27.84 33.39 -2.27
C TYR A 336 -27.51 31.97 -2.78
N ARG A 337 -26.83 31.16 -1.97
CA ARG A 337 -26.39 29.82 -2.39
C ARG A 337 -27.55 28.83 -2.48
N PHE A 338 -28.52 28.92 -1.58
CA PHE A 338 -29.73 28.10 -1.60
C PHE A 338 -30.54 28.34 -2.85
N GLU A 339 -30.66 29.59 -3.28
CA GLU A 339 -31.32 29.96 -4.53
C GLU A 339 -30.48 29.56 -5.75
N ALA A 340 -29.23 30.01 -5.83
CA ALA A 340 -28.39 29.85 -7.01
C ALA A 340 -28.06 28.38 -7.36
N ALA A 341 -27.96 27.50 -6.36
CA ALA A 341 -27.72 26.07 -6.57
C ALA A 341 -28.96 25.19 -6.34
N GLU A 342 -30.12 25.79 -6.05
CA GLU A 342 -31.36 25.07 -5.74
C GLU A 342 -31.15 23.99 -4.65
N VAL A 343 -30.53 24.41 -3.53
CA VAL A 343 -30.13 23.48 -2.46
C VAL A 343 -31.37 22.83 -1.83
N LYS A 344 -31.39 21.50 -1.82
CA LYS A 344 -32.49 20.70 -1.26
C LYS A 344 -32.28 20.38 0.22
N ALA A 345 -31.04 20.11 0.61
CA ALA A 345 -30.69 19.72 1.97
C ALA A 345 -29.40 20.39 2.45
N ILE A 346 -29.28 20.56 3.76
CA ILE A 346 -28.06 21.04 4.41
C ILE A 346 -27.72 20.18 5.63
N VAL A 347 -26.42 19.89 5.81
CA VAL A 347 -25.86 19.21 6.98
C VAL A 347 -24.86 20.13 7.67
N CYS A 348 -25.09 20.44 8.94
CA CYS A 348 -24.32 21.44 9.71
C CYS A 348 -23.66 20.86 10.96
N ALA A 349 -22.54 21.46 11.37
CA ALA A 349 -22.05 21.36 12.74
C ALA A 349 -23.10 21.98 13.71
N ASN A 350 -23.24 21.40 14.90
CA ASN A 350 -24.20 21.88 15.89
C ASN A 350 -23.66 23.08 16.66
N GLU A 351 -23.69 24.25 16.04
CA GLU A 351 -23.36 25.54 16.66
C GLU A 351 -24.51 26.52 16.43
N ASP A 352 -24.97 27.17 17.51
CA ASP A 352 -26.14 28.06 17.46
C ASP A 352 -26.01 29.13 16.37
N TYR A 353 -24.83 29.73 16.24
CA TYR A 353 -24.56 30.72 15.19
C TYR A 353 -24.84 30.15 13.79
N ILE A 354 -24.38 28.93 13.48
CA ILE A 354 -24.59 28.31 12.16
C ILE A 354 -26.08 28.04 11.96
N LEU A 355 -26.73 27.40 12.94
CA LEU A 355 -28.13 27.00 12.84
C LEU A 355 -29.06 28.22 12.73
N ASP A 356 -28.76 29.30 13.44
CA ASP A 356 -29.50 30.57 13.38
C ASP A 356 -29.39 31.21 12.00
N GLN A 357 -28.18 31.33 11.43
CA GLN A 357 -28.00 31.90 10.09
C GLN A 357 -28.71 31.07 9.01
N VAL A 358 -28.71 29.74 9.14
CA VAL A 358 -29.44 28.85 8.23
C VAL A 358 -30.96 29.00 8.40
N ASP A 359 -31.47 29.05 9.63
CA ASP A 359 -32.90 29.23 9.89
C ASP A 359 -33.43 30.59 9.38
N LEU A 360 -32.62 31.64 9.47
CA LEU A 360 -32.94 32.93 8.87
C LEU A 360 -33.05 32.83 7.35
N ALA A 361 -32.04 32.27 6.69
CA ALA A 361 -32.01 32.10 5.24
C ALA A 361 -33.12 31.15 4.73
N ALA A 362 -33.43 30.10 5.48
CA ALA A 362 -34.44 29.10 5.12
C ALA A 362 -35.85 29.69 4.95
N LYS A 363 -36.16 30.82 5.60
CA LYS A 363 -37.45 31.52 5.44
C LYS A 363 -37.73 31.92 4.00
N ASN A 364 -36.68 32.19 3.23
CA ASN A 364 -36.76 32.65 1.84
C ASN A 364 -36.21 31.61 0.84
N ALA A 365 -35.99 30.36 1.28
CA ALA A 365 -35.41 29.31 0.45
C ALA A 365 -36.40 28.15 0.25
N PRO A 366 -37.38 28.28 -0.67
CA PRO A 366 -38.43 27.27 -0.84
C PRO A 366 -37.89 25.90 -1.26
N ASN A 367 -36.71 25.83 -1.87
CA ASN A 367 -36.07 24.59 -2.30
C ASN A 367 -35.43 23.82 -1.13
N LEU A 368 -35.06 24.49 -0.03
CA LEU A 368 -34.45 23.85 1.13
C LEU A 368 -35.53 23.10 1.93
N LYS A 369 -35.53 21.77 1.82
CA LYS A 369 -36.53 20.90 2.47
C LYS A 369 -36.02 20.22 3.73
N ILE A 370 -34.72 19.98 3.82
CA ILE A 370 -34.13 19.11 4.84
C ILE A 370 -32.99 19.86 5.53
N LYS A 371 -33.05 19.94 6.86
CA LYS A 371 -32.00 20.54 7.69
C LYS A 371 -31.53 19.50 8.70
N ILE A 372 -30.24 19.22 8.71
CA ILE A 372 -29.63 18.20 9.56
C ILE A 372 -28.48 18.84 10.32
N ALA A 373 -28.36 18.61 11.62
CA ALA A 373 -27.21 19.04 12.41
C ALA A 373 -26.57 17.84 13.13
N THR A 374 -25.26 17.92 13.39
CA THR A 374 -24.48 16.78 13.93
C THR A 374 -25.09 16.15 15.18
N ASP A 375 -25.46 16.95 16.20
CA ASP A 375 -26.16 16.49 17.39
C ASP A 375 -27.02 17.62 17.94
N THR A 376 -28.32 17.63 17.63
CA THR A 376 -29.23 18.72 17.99
C THR A 376 -30.57 18.20 18.49
N ASP A 377 -31.24 19.01 19.31
CA ASP A 377 -32.66 18.85 19.68
C ASP A 377 -33.51 20.03 19.15
N ARG A 378 -32.94 20.84 18.24
CA ARG A 378 -33.58 22.03 17.67
C ARG A 378 -34.78 21.63 16.81
N LYS A 379 -35.94 22.24 17.06
CA LYS A 379 -37.16 21.97 16.30
C LYS A 379 -36.96 22.25 14.79
N GLY A 380 -37.44 21.33 13.95
CA GLY A 380 -37.33 21.44 12.49
C GLY A 380 -35.95 21.08 11.93
N TRP A 381 -35.09 20.50 12.77
CA TRP A 381 -33.80 19.93 12.37
C TRP A 381 -33.78 18.44 12.72
N HIS A 382 -33.12 17.65 11.89
CA HIS A 382 -32.79 16.26 12.16
C HIS A 382 -31.48 16.15 12.93
N ASN A 383 -31.39 15.16 13.81
CA ASN A 383 -30.17 14.86 14.57
C ASN A 383 -29.36 13.79 13.84
N PHE A 384 -28.24 14.19 13.22
CA PHE A 384 -27.40 13.28 12.45
C PHE A 384 -26.97 12.08 13.30
N ASN A 385 -26.28 12.32 14.43
CA ASN A 385 -25.63 11.27 15.23
C ASN A 385 -26.60 10.23 15.77
N ARG A 386 -27.82 10.65 16.16
CA ARG A 386 -28.86 9.74 16.65
C ARG A 386 -29.53 8.96 15.52
N GLU A 387 -29.77 9.60 14.37
CA GLU A 387 -30.59 9.02 13.32
C GLU A 387 -29.80 8.10 12.37
N TYR A 388 -28.59 8.48 11.94
CA TYR A 388 -27.86 7.70 10.91
C TYR A 388 -27.54 6.27 11.36
N SER A 389 -27.24 6.11 12.66
CA SER A 389 -26.83 4.82 13.24
C SER A 389 -27.94 3.77 13.25
N LEU A 390 -29.20 4.18 13.06
CA LEU A 390 -30.37 3.30 12.99
C LEU A 390 -30.50 2.57 11.65
N PHE A 391 -29.73 2.99 10.63
CA PHE A 391 -29.81 2.43 9.29
C PHE A 391 -28.77 1.32 9.05
N SER A 392 -28.99 0.52 8.01
CA SER A 392 -28.12 -0.62 7.67
C SER A 392 -26.71 -0.17 7.23
N ARG A 393 -25.68 -0.92 7.67
CA ARG A 393 -24.29 -0.78 7.21
C ARG A 393 -24.06 -1.29 5.78
N LYS A 394 -25.08 -1.89 5.15
CA LYS A 394 -25.03 -2.37 3.77
C LYS A 394 -25.70 -1.35 2.85
N PHE A 395 -24.96 -0.89 1.85
CA PHE A 395 -25.46 -0.09 0.73
C PHE A 395 -24.90 -0.70 -0.55
N VAL A 396 -25.76 -1.16 -1.45
CA VAL A 396 -25.36 -1.89 -2.66
C VAL A 396 -25.24 -0.90 -3.81
N ARG A 397 -24.18 -1.04 -4.62
CA ARG A 397 -24.05 -0.32 -5.89
C ARG A 397 -25.04 -0.94 -6.89
N GLU A 398 -26.16 -0.26 -7.11
CA GLU A 398 -27.21 -0.68 -8.05
C GLU A 398 -26.80 -0.38 -9.50
N GLU A 399 -27.51 -0.99 -10.46
CA GLU A 399 -27.39 -0.62 -11.87
C GLU A 399 -27.81 0.85 -12.06
N GLY A 400 -27.04 1.62 -12.83
CA GLY A 400 -27.25 3.07 -12.97
C GLY A 400 -26.73 3.92 -11.81
N ALA A 401 -26.00 3.32 -10.85
CA ALA A 401 -25.30 4.06 -9.80
C ALA A 401 -24.43 5.20 -10.38
N PRO A 402 -24.34 6.33 -9.69
CA PRO A 402 -23.69 7.54 -10.19
C PRO A 402 -22.19 7.32 -10.42
N CYS A 403 -21.66 7.81 -11.54
CA CYS A 403 -20.25 7.66 -11.89
C CYS A 403 -19.81 8.60 -13.02
N GLY A 404 -18.49 8.62 -13.30
CA GLY A 404 -17.91 9.28 -14.46
C GLY A 404 -18.29 10.75 -14.62
N ASN A 405 -19.07 11.06 -15.65
CA ASN A 405 -19.43 12.44 -16.01
C ASN A 405 -20.64 12.97 -15.24
N ASP A 406 -21.29 12.18 -14.39
CA ASP A 406 -22.36 12.68 -13.52
C ASP A 406 -21.83 13.81 -12.62
N ASP A 407 -22.65 14.83 -12.36
CA ASP A 407 -22.32 15.89 -11.42
C ASP A 407 -22.16 15.30 -10.00
N MET A 408 -21.05 15.63 -9.35
CA MET A 408 -20.71 15.10 -8.02
C MET A 408 -20.52 16.22 -6.99
N LEU A 409 -19.97 17.34 -7.42
CA LEU A 409 -19.46 18.37 -6.53
C LEU A 409 -19.65 19.76 -7.13
N MET A 410 -19.99 20.73 -6.29
CA MET A 410 -20.15 22.13 -6.64
C MET A 410 -19.41 23.01 -5.64
N PHE A 411 -18.56 23.90 -6.15
CA PHE A 411 -17.91 24.94 -5.35
C PHE A 411 -18.47 26.32 -5.70
N PHE A 412 -18.74 27.11 -4.66
CA PHE A 412 -18.90 28.55 -4.82
C PHE A 412 -17.54 29.22 -4.76
N THR A 413 -17.15 29.85 -5.85
CA THR A 413 -15.85 30.52 -6.02
C THR A 413 -16.04 32.03 -6.01
N SER A 414 -15.28 32.74 -5.18
CA SER A 414 -15.28 34.21 -5.17
C SER A 414 -14.65 34.73 -6.45
N GLY A 415 -15.44 35.37 -7.31
CA GLY A 415 -14.94 36.11 -8.45
C GLY A 415 -14.36 37.47 -8.03
N THR A 416 -13.57 38.10 -8.91
CA THR A 416 -13.04 39.46 -8.68
C THR A 416 -14.11 40.55 -8.77
N THR A 417 -15.27 40.24 -9.35
CA THR A 417 -16.46 41.11 -9.40
C THR A 417 -17.74 40.27 -9.23
N GLY A 418 -18.67 40.74 -8.39
CA GLY A 418 -20.01 40.16 -8.23
C GLY A 418 -20.13 38.98 -7.25
N TYR A 419 -21.30 38.34 -7.26
CA TYR A 419 -21.61 37.18 -6.40
C TYR A 419 -20.76 35.93 -6.77
N PRO A 420 -20.50 35.01 -5.82
CA PRO A 420 -19.70 33.82 -6.06
C PRO A 420 -20.23 32.93 -7.20
N LYS A 421 -19.37 32.48 -8.11
CA LYS A 421 -19.75 31.61 -9.25
C LYS A 421 -19.67 30.14 -8.89
N ILE A 422 -20.55 29.32 -9.47
CA ILE A 422 -20.57 27.87 -9.29
C ILE A 422 -19.56 27.22 -10.25
N ALA A 423 -18.64 26.43 -9.70
CA ALA A 423 -17.79 25.51 -10.43
C ALA A 423 -18.27 24.08 -10.17
N VAL A 424 -18.69 23.37 -11.22
CA VAL A 424 -19.21 22.01 -11.13
C VAL A 424 -18.12 21.01 -11.50
N HIS A 425 -18.06 19.91 -10.76
CA HIS A 425 -17.10 18.83 -10.94
C HIS A 425 -17.82 17.48 -10.95
N SER A 426 -17.40 16.62 -11.87
CA SER A 426 -17.93 15.27 -12.01
C SER A 426 -17.22 14.26 -11.10
N TYR A 427 -17.65 13.00 -11.15
CA TYR A 427 -17.00 11.90 -10.42
C TYR A 427 -15.54 11.68 -10.82
N LYS A 428 -15.06 12.24 -11.93
CA LYS A 428 -13.64 12.19 -12.34
C LYS A 428 -12.74 13.11 -11.51
N TYR A 429 -13.29 14.12 -10.82
CA TYR A 429 -12.52 15.10 -10.04
C TYR A 429 -11.54 14.51 -9.01
N PRO A 430 -11.89 13.47 -8.22
CA PRO A 430 -10.98 12.84 -7.29
C PRO A 430 -9.70 12.30 -7.95
N LEU A 431 -9.79 11.79 -9.18
CA LEU A 431 -8.66 11.17 -9.89
C LEU A 431 -7.51 12.15 -10.09
N GLY A 432 -7.82 13.42 -10.40
CA GLY A 432 -6.82 14.48 -10.54
C GLY A 432 -6.00 14.73 -9.27
N HIS A 433 -6.54 14.42 -8.09
CA HIS A 433 -5.87 14.63 -6.82
C HIS A 433 -4.96 13.47 -6.41
N PHE A 434 -4.93 12.38 -7.19
CA PHE A 434 -3.90 11.35 -7.02
C PHE A 434 -2.51 11.96 -7.15
N VAL A 435 -2.30 12.82 -8.16
CA VAL A 435 -1.01 13.49 -8.39
C VAL A 435 -0.61 14.34 -7.19
N THR A 436 -1.57 15.12 -6.68
CA THR A 436 -1.36 15.96 -5.49
C THR A 436 -0.93 15.14 -4.29
N ALA A 437 -1.59 14.02 -3.99
CA ALA A 437 -1.19 13.22 -2.83
C ALA A 437 0.11 12.45 -3.06
N LYS A 438 0.24 11.76 -4.20
CA LYS A 438 1.36 10.84 -4.45
C LYS A 438 2.69 11.58 -4.66
N TYR A 439 2.69 12.65 -5.46
CA TYR A 439 3.92 13.32 -5.89
C TYR A 439 4.18 14.66 -5.24
N TRP A 440 3.13 15.39 -4.82
CA TRP A 440 3.33 16.68 -4.15
C TRP A 440 3.35 16.55 -2.63
N HIS A 441 2.36 15.88 -2.03
CA HIS A 441 2.36 15.62 -0.60
C HIS A 441 3.26 14.45 -0.19
N CYS A 442 3.67 13.61 -1.15
CA CYS A 442 4.41 12.36 -0.90
C CYS A 442 3.67 11.45 0.10
N ALA A 443 2.35 11.38 0.00
CA ALA A 443 1.51 10.62 0.91
C ALA A 443 1.90 9.13 0.90
N GLU A 444 2.22 8.63 2.08
CA GLU A 444 2.66 7.25 2.25
C GLU A 444 1.49 6.34 2.61
N ARG A 445 1.51 5.13 2.06
CA ARG A 445 0.48 4.11 2.27
C ARG A 445 0.29 3.71 3.73
N ASN A 446 1.36 3.72 4.53
CA ASN A 446 1.29 3.43 5.96
C ASN A 446 1.57 4.68 6.81
N GLY A 447 1.57 5.85 6.17
CA GLY A 447 1.77 7.13 6.83
C GLY A 447 0.46 7.78 7.26
N LEU A 448 0.60 8.91 7.93
CA LEU A 448 -0.49 9.71 8.43
C LEU A 448 -0.34 11.15 7.93
N HIS A 449 -1.19 11.55 6.99
CA HIS A 449 -1.14 12.87 6.37
C HIS A 449 -1.99 13.89 7.13
N PHE A 450 -1.39 14.99 7.55
CA PHE A 450 -2.11 16.06 8.23
C PHE A 450 -2.24 17.30 7.34
N THR A 451 -3.47 17.61 6.92
CA THR A 451 -3.78 18.90 6.29
C THR A 451 -4.56 19.82 7.22
N ILE A 452 -4.11 21.06 7.36
CA ILE A 452 -4.85 22.13 8.04
C ILE A 452 -5.75 22.85 7.05
N SER A 453 -7.05 22.57 7.12
CA SER A 453 -8.09 23.19 6.30
C SER A 453 -9.47 22.89 6.88
N ASP A 454 -10.40 23.84 6.78
CA ASP A 454 -11.83 23.62 7.02
C ASP A 454 -12.45 22.84 5.84
N THR A 455 -13.42 21.95 6.11
CA THR A 455 -14.04 21.09 5.09
C THR A 455 -14.83 21.85 4.03
N GLY A 456 -15.17 23.11 4.29
CA GLY A 456 -15.84 23.99 3.33
C GLY A 456 -14.94 24.50 2.20
N TRP A 457 -13.62 24.36 2.31
CA TRP A 457 -12.69 24.78 1.24
C TRP A 457 -12.29 23.61 0.35
N GLY A 458 -12.01 23.89 -0.93
CA GLY A 458 -11.51 22.88 -1.86
C GLY A 458 -10.26 22.14 -1.37
N LYS A 459 -9.42 22.80 -0.54
CA LYS A 459 -8.25 22.18 0.11
C LYS A 459 -8.58 20.98 0.98
N ALA A 460 -9.77 20.91 1.55
CA ALA A 460 -10.16 19.71 2.26
C ALA A 460 -10.26 18.48 1.34
N LEU A 461 -10.80 18.66 0.13
CA LEU A 461 -11.02 17.56 -0.78
C LEU A 461 -9.72 17.02 -1.38
N TRP A 462 -8.81 17.91 -1.78
CA TRP A 462 -7.52 17.52 -2.34
C TRP A 462 -6.43 17.25 -1.29
N GLY A 463 -6.60 17.74 -0.05
CA GLY A 463 -5.61 17.65 1.02
C GLY A 463 -5.93 16.68 2.16
N LYS A 464 -7.16 16.19 2.32
CA LYS A 464 -7.52 15.29 3.44
C LYS A 464 -8.66 14.32 3.12
N LEU A 465 -8.84 13.99 1.85
CA LEU A 465 -9.87 13.03 1.43
C LEU A 465 -9.42 12.22 0.22
N TYR A 466 -9.41 12.80 -0.97
CA TYR A 466 -9.34 12.02 -2.21
C TYR A 466 -7.98 11.36 -2.41
N GLY A 467 -6.94 12.14 -2.71
CA GLY A 467 -5.64 11.59 -3.08
C GLY A 467 -4.97 10.78 -1.98
N GLN A 468 -5.11 11.19 -0.71
CA GLN A 468 -4.50 10.50 0.43
C GLN A 468 -5.04 9.07 0.57
N TRP A 469 -6.36 8.90 0.45
CA TRP A 469 -6.97 7.57 0.50
C TRP A 469 -6.79 6.78 -0.79
N MET A 470 -6.58 7.43 -1.96
CA MET A 470 -6.13 6.73 -3.17
C MET A 470 -4.72 6.15 -3.04
N CYS A 471 -3.85 6.81 -2.25
CA CYS A 471 -2.56 6.27 -1.84
C CYS A 471 -2.69 5.22 -0.72
N GLU A 472 -3.92 4.91 -0.31
CA GLU A 472 -4.26 4.06 0.83
C GLU A 472 -3.65 4.57 2.16
N GLY A 473 -3.23 5.84 2.26
CA GLY A 473 -2.68 6.42 3.48
C GLY A 473 -3.77 6.89 4.45
N GLY A 474 -3.45 6.99 5.74
CA GLY A 474 -4.34 7.56 6.75
C GLY A 474 -4.32 9.09 6.73
N VAL A 475 -5.40 9.74 7.18
CA VAL A 475 -5.43 11.19 7.39
C VAL A 475 -5.55 11.54 8.87
N PHE A 476 -4.82 12.56 9.31
CA PHE A 476 -5.00 13.16 10.62
C PHE A 476 -5.86 14.42 10.51
N VAL A 477 -6.86 14.52 11.38
CA VAL A 477 -7.79 15.63 11.42
C VAL A 477 -7.84 16.15 12.85
N TYR A 478 -7.58 17.43 13.01
CA TYR A 478 -7.79 18.13 14.26
C TYR A 478 -8.82 19.24 14.04
N ASP A 479 -9.96 19.12 14.71
CA ASP A 479 -10.96 20.17 14.79
C ASP A 479 -10.59 21.15 15.91
N PHE A 480 -10.41 22.41 15.54
CA PHE A 480 -10.08 23.48 16.46
C PHE A 480 -10.77 24.77 16.02
N ASP A 481 -11.18 25.60 16.98
CA ASP A 481 -11.78 26.91 16.68
C ASP A 481 -10.72 27.96 16.37
N ARG A 482 -9.59 27.90 17.08
CA ARG A 482 -8.46 28.81 16.92
C ARG A 482 -7.16 28.03 16.74
N PHE A 483 -6.33 28.50 15.83
CA PHE A 483 -5.02 27.90 15.60
C PHE A 483 -4.06 28.26 16.75
N HIS A 484 -3.46 27.22 17.34
CA HIS A 484 -2.49 27.29 18.42
C HIS A 484 -1.29 26.39 18.07
N ALA A 485 -0.15 27.01 17.77
CA ALA A 485 1.05 26.29 17.32
C ALA A 485 1.57 25.34 18.41
N ASP A 486 1.60 25.81 19.65
CA ASP A 486 1.96 25.08 20.87
C ASP A 486 1.10 23.84 21.12
N LYS A 487 -0.16 23.85 20.69
CA LYS A 487 -1.06 22.67 20.78
C LYS A 487 -0.87 21.69 19.63
N ILE A 488 -0.47 22.18 18.45
CA ILE A 488 -0.39 21.38 17.23
C ILE A 488 0.97 20.71 17.08
N LEU A 489 2.06 21.42 17.37
CA LEU A 489 3.43 20.90 17.21
C LEU A 489 3.68 19.59 17.99
N PRO A 490 3.19 19.41 19.24
CA PRO A 490 3.32 18.13 19.95
C PRO A 490 2.60 16.95 19.29
N LEU A 491 1.60 17.21 18.43
CA LEU A 491 0.82 16.16 17.78
C LEU A 491 1.62 15.40 16.71
N PHE A 492 2.67 16.03 16.15
CA PHE A 492 3.52 15.40 15.15
C PHE A 492 4.21 14.16 15.70
N ALA A 493 4.93 14.32 16.82
CA ALA A 493 5.54 13.21 17.54
C ALA A 493 4.49 12.22 18.08
N LYS A 494 3.43 12.73 18.74
CA LYS A 494 2.42 11.87 19.38
C LYS A 494 1.76 10.89 18.42
N TYR A 495 1.45 11.33 17.20
CA TYR A 495 0.73 10.51 16.22
C TYR A 495 1.62 10.03 15.06
N ASN A 496 2.92 10.31 15.11
CA ASN A 496 3.86 10.01 14.04
C ASN A 496 3.36 10.53 12.67
N ILE A 497 3.04 11.84 12.62
CA ILE A 497 2.55 12.48 11.39
C ILE A 497 3.68 12.52 10.37
N THR A 498 3.49 11.88 9.21
CA THR A 498 4.56 11.68 8.23
C THR A 498 4.61 12.75 7.15
N THR A 499 3.47 13.37 6.85
CA THR A 499 3.39 14.42 5.82
C THR A 499 2.42 15.51 6.27
N PHE A 500 2.72 16.76 5.93
CA PHE A 500 1.99 17.92 6.42
C PHE A 500 1.71 18.94 5.33
N CYS A 501 0.50 19.49 5.34
CA CYS A 501 0.11 20.56 4.42
C CYS A 501 -0.72 21.62 5.13
N ALA A 502 -0.28 22.88 5.05
CA ALA A 502 -0.96 24.00 5.68
C ALA A 502 -0.93 25.25 4.79
N PRO A 503 -1.85 26.22 4.98
CA PRO A 503 -1.74 27.53 4.34
C PRO A 503 -0.50 28.29 4.83
N PRO A 504 0.09 29.19 4.02
CA PRO A 504 1.26 29.99 4.43
C PRO A 504 1.06 30.76 5.75
N THR A 505 -0.16 31.19 6.04
CA THR A 505 -0.50 31.87 7.30
C THR A 505 -0.25 31.01 8.53
N MET A 506 -0.49 29.69 8.45
CA MET A 506 -0.24 28.76 9.55
C MET A 506 1.25 28.53 9.74
N TYR A 507 2.01 28.40 8.65
CA TYR A 507 3.48 28.34 8.73
C TYR A 507 4.07 29.58 9.43
N ARG A 508 3.57 30.79 9.13
CA ARG A 508 3.98 32.03 9.83
C ARG A 508 3.70 32.00 11.34
N MET A 509 2.72 31.24 11.79
CA MET A 509 2.44 31.07 13.21
C MET A 509 3.32 29.99 13.84
N LEU A 510 3.57 28.88 13.13
CA LEU A 510 4.45 27.80 13.58
C LEU A 510 5.90 28.28 13.79
N ILE A 511 6.45 29.06 12.84
CA ILE A 511 7.85 29.55 12.93
C ILE A 511 8.11 30.53 14.07
N LYS A 512 7.06 30.99 14.77
CA LYS A 512 7.21 31.85 15.96
C LYS A 512 7.47 31.05 17.23
N GLU A 513 7.22 29.74 17.21
CA GLU A 513 7.55 28.83 18.29
C GLU A 513 9.03 28.44 18.24
N ASP A 514 9.59 28.07 19.39
CA ASP A 514 10.90 27.46 19.47
C ASP A 514 10.80 25.98 19.02
N LEU A 515 11.03 25.76 17.72
CA LEU A 515 10.87 24.45 17.08
C LEU A 515 11.81 23.38 17.66
N SER A 516 12.92 23.76 18.31
CA SER A 516 13.87 22.82 18.91
C SER A 516 13.27 22.01 20.08
N LYS A 517 12.13 22.45 20.62
CA LYS A 517 11.39 21.79 21.71
C LYS A 517 10.47 20.67 21.24
N TYR A 518 10.27 20.52 19.93
CA TYR A 518 9.30 19.59 19.38
C TYR A 518 10.02 18.55 18.53
N ASP A 519 9.64 17.29 18.70
CA ASP A 519 10.07 16.23 17.81
C ASP A 519 9.22 16.24 16.52
N LEU A 520 9.87 16.55 15.41
CA LEU A 520 9.29 16.63 14.07
C LEU A 520 9.97 15.64 13.12
N SER A 521 10.77 14.69 13.63
CA SER A 521 11.58 13.78 12.80
C SER A 521 10.75 12.81 11.96
N SER A 522 9.45 12.69 12.25
CA SER A 522 8.50 11.87 11.48
C SER A 522 8.16 12.47 10.12
N ILE A 523 8.26 13.79 9.95
CA ILE A 523 7.94 14.47 8.68
C ILE A 523 9.05 14.22 7.67
N LYS A 524 8.67 13.81 6.45
CA LYS A 524 9.58 13.53 5.34
C LYS A 524 9.59 14.60 4.26
#